data_AF-A0A8H5EC10-F1
#
_entry.id   AF-A0A8H5EC10-F1
#
_cell.length_a   1.000
_cell.length_b   1.000
_cell.length_c   1.000
_cell.angle_alpha   90.00
_cell.angle_beta   90.00
_cell.angle_gamma   90.00
#
_symmetry.space_group_name_H-M   'P 1'
#
loop_
_entity.id
_entity.type
_entity.pdbx_description
1 polymer ?
#
loop_
_entity_poly.entity_id
_entity_poly.type
_entity_poly.pdbx_seq_one_letter_code
_entity_poly.pdbx_strand_id
1 'polypeptide(L)'
;MHFQPVEQMIDDAYTSRPQDEPQADPASTNDALDDVFGSEPSSPTDFRQDDESAQSHPSDIRRLQTEHTTAGYREGIAVSKENSIQAGFDEGFSLGASVGMRAGQILGLLEGINEAVRGLNEADSSKIAELLKQAREELSTQGLFTPEYWSEDGNWKYEVTTATGSEDVVFSDVADAHPLVRKWTKIADEQVATWKIDRSILDDETGVRLERDEPLGSGAAPTAKKPLDW
;
A
#
# COMPACT_ATOMS: atom_id res chain seq x y z
N MET A 1 40.34 16.36 -33.76
CA MET A 1 39.10 16.42 -32.96
C MET A 1 37.96 16.82 -33.88
N HIS A 2 37.15 15.85 -34.31
CA HIS A 2 35.95 16.09 -35.11
C HIS A 2 34.81 15.29 -34.48
N PHE A 3 33.79 16.03 -34.02
CA PHE A 3 32.50 15.53 -33.57
C PHE A 3 31.59 15.37 -34.78
N GLN A 4 30.78 14.30 -34.80
CA GLN A 4 29.59 14.20 -35.63
C GLN A 4 28.33 14.17 -34.75
N PRO A 5 27.16 14.58 -35.28
CA PRO A 5 26.01 15.02 -34.51
C PRO A 5 24.97 13.92 -34.25
N VAL A 6 24.09 14.23 -33.30
CA VAL A 6 22.92 13.46 -32.83
C VAL A 6 21.84 13.36 -33.90
N GLU A 7 21.30 12.14 -34.13
CA GLU A 7 19.99 11.94 -34.75
C GLU A 7 18.98 11.45 -33.71
N GLN A 8 17.93 12.25 -33.55
CA GLN A 8 16.70 11.97 -32.83
C GLN A 8 15.82 11.03 -33.67
N MET A 9 15.23 10.00 -33.06
CA MET A 9 13.97 9.43 -33.53
C MET A 9 13.14 9.09 -32.29
N ILE A 10 12.02 9.79 -32.19
CA ILE A 10 10.99 9.76 -31.15
C ILE A 10 9.82 8.95 -31.74
N ASP A 11 9.12 8.22 -30.88
CA ASP A 11 7.76 7.66 -31.01
C ASP A 11 7.44 6.75 -32.21
N ASP A 12 6.95 5.54 -31.91
CA ASP A 12 5.54 5.28 -32.20
C ASP A 12 4.98 4.04 -31.49
N ALA A 13 3.82 4.27 -30.90
CA ALA A 13 2.99 3.31 -30.21
C ALA A 13 2.48 2.21 -31.15
N TYR A 14 2.71 0.95 -30.77
CA TYR A 14 2.09 -0.21 -31.41
C TYR A 14 0.58 -0.21 -31.19
N THR A 15 -0.16 0.34 -32.16
CA THR A 15 -1.61 0.19 -32.27
C THR A 15 -1.92 -1.08 -33.08
N SER A 16 -2.68 -1.97 -32.47
CA SER A 16 -3.23 -3.19 -33.07
C SER A 16 -4.19 -2.86 -34.22
N ARG A 17 -4.11 -3.59 -35.34
CA ARG A 17 -5.10 -3.56 -36.43
C ARG A 17 -5.57 -4.98 -36.77
N PRO A 18 -6.89 -5.25 -36.87
CA PRO A 18 -7.43 -6.55 -37.26
C PRO A 18 -7.73 -6.59 -38.77
N GLN A 19 -7.50 -7.73 -39.42
CA GLN A 19 -8.08 -8.05 -40.74
C GLN A 19 -8.49 -9.52 -40.80
N ASP A 20 -9.76 -9.73 -41.15
CA ASP A 20 -10.44 -11.00 -41.44
C ASP A 20 -10.07 -11.58 -42.83
N GLU A 21 -9.66 -12.86 -42.83
CA GLU A 21 -10.03 -14.02 -43.69
C GLU A 21 -9.80 -14.10 -45.24
N PRO A 22 -9.79 -15.31 -45.88
CA PRO A 22 -9.58 -16.71 -45.40
C PRO A 22 -8.67 -17.64 -46.28
N GLN A 23 -8.40 -18.84 -45.73
CA GLN A 23 -8.05 -20.15 -46.34
C GLN A 23 -6.60 -20.51 -46.74
N ALA A 24 -5.97 -21.42 -45.98
CA ALA A 24 -5.93 -22.88 -46.24
C ALA A 24 -4.92 -23.59 -45.31
N ASP A 25 -5.36 -24.65 -44.63
CA ASP A 25 -4.53 -25.51 -43.76
C ASP A 25 -3.35 -26.16 -44.51
N PRO A 26 -2.21 -26.34 -43.83
CA PRO A 26 -1.81 -27.71 -43.55
C PRO A 26 -1.29 -27.93 -42.12
N ALA A 27 -1.85 -28.98 -41.51
CA ALA A 27 -1.22 -29.94 -40.60
C ALA A 27 -0.36 -29.39 -39.44
N SER A 28 -0.92 -29.54 -38.23
CA SER A 28 -0.21 -29.58 -36.96
C SER A 28 1.02 -30.49 -37.02
N THR A 29 2.19 -29.92 -36.74
CA THR A 29 3.30 -30.62 -36.09
C THR A 29 3.86 -29.70 -35.01
N ASN A 30 3.27 -29.78 -33.82
CA ASN A 30 3.90 -29.29 -32.59
C ASN A 30 5.11 -30.19 -32.31
N ASP A 31 6.25 -29.82 -32.89
CA ASP A 31 7.53 -30.51 -32.74
C ASP A 31 8.55 -29.56 -32.09
N ALA A 32 8.31 -29.24 -30.82
CA ALA A 32 9.20 -28.37 -30.04
C ALA A 32 9.30 -28.76 -28.56
N LEU A 33 8.60 -29.82 -28.12
CA LEU A 33 8.59 -30.28 -26.73
C LEU A 33 8.87 -31.79 -26.59
N ASP A 34 9.25 -32.48 -27.66
CA ASP A 34 9.49 -33.94 -27.69
C ASP A 34 10.99 -34.33 -27.58
N ASP A 35 11.89 -33.37 -27.32
CA ASP A 35 13.35 -33.60 -27.28
C ASP A 35 13.97 -33.26 -25.91
N VAL A 36 13.30 -33.64 -24.82
CA VAL A 36 13.84 -33.46 -23.45
C VAL A 36 13.74 -34.72 -22.60
N PHE A 37 12.90 -35.70 -22.97
CA PHE A 37 12.62 -36.87 -22.11
C PHE A 37 12.83 -38.25 -22.76
N GLY A 38 13.40 -38.33 -23.97
CA GLY A 38 13.55 -39.59 -24.71
C GLY A 38 15.01 -39.94 -25.07
N SER A 39 15.81 -40.36 -24.10
CA SER A 39 17.04 -41.10 -24.41
C SER A 39 17.13 -42.31 -23.49
N GLU A 40 16.55 -43.43 -23.92
CA GLU A 40 16.73 -44.74 -23.29
C GLU A 40 18.22 -45.14 -23.39
N PRO A 41 18.92 -45.41 -22.27
CA PRO A 41 20.16 -46.16 -22.35
C PRO A 41 19.82 -47.64 -22.54
N SER A 42 20.05 -48.15 -23.75
CA SER A 42 20.05 -49.59 -24.04
C SER A 42 20.92 -50.32 -23.00
N SER A 43 20.27 -51.10 -22.13
CA SER A 43 20.94 -51.92 -21.10
C SER A 43 21.74 -53.07 -21.72
N PRO A 44 22.78 -53.52 -21.02
CA PRO A 44 22.85 -54.96 -20.74
C PRO A 44 23.15 -55.28 -19.27
N THR A 45 22.25 -56.08 -18.68
CA THR A 45 22.45 -57.15 -17.68
C THR A 45 23.35 -56.94 -16.45
N ASP A 46 22.67 -56.79 -15.30
CA ASP A 46 22.70 -57.64 -14.09
C ASP A 46 24.04 -57.89 -13.36
N PHE A 47 24.29 -57.09 -12.31
CA PHE A 47 24.85 -57.56 -11.02
C PHE A 47 24.22 -56.78 -9.88
N ARG A 48 23.52 -57.49 -8.99
CA ARG A 48 23.03 -56.99 -7.70
C ARG A 48 24.19 -56.85 -6.71
N GLN A 49 24.33 -55.69 -6.09
CA GLN A 49 24.83 -55.55 -4.73
C GLN A 49 24.32 -54.23 -4.14
N ASP A 50 23.68 -54.33 -2.97
CA ASP A 50 23.37 -53.22 -2.08
C ASP A 50 24.62 -52.36 -1.86
N ASP A 51 24.52 -51.06 -2.08
CA ASP A 51 25.24 -50.11 -1.23
C ASP A 51 24.52 -48.76 -1.18
N GLU A 52 24.09 -48.42 0.03
CA GLU A 52 23.54 -47.14 0.43
C GLU A 52 24.63 -46.08 0.41
N SER A 53 24.84 -45.43 -0.73
CA SER A 53 25.44 -44.09 -0.70
C SER A 53 25.04 -43.29 -1.92
N ALA A 54 24.54 -42.09 -1.63
CA ALA A 54 24.38 -41.01 -2.57
C ALA A 54 25.67 -40.80 -3.39
N GLN A 55 25.78 -41.42 -4.55
CA GLN A 55 26.74 -41.05 -5.57
C GLN A 55 26.23 -39.80 -6.26
N SER A 56 26.26 -38.67 -5.53
CA SER A 56 26.15 -37.35 -6.12
C SER A 56 27.30 -37.21 -7.10
N HIS A 57 27.03 -37.42 -8.39
CA HIS A 57 28.06 -37.20 -9.41
C HIS A 57 28.52 -35.73 -9.31
N PRO A 58 29.81 -35.42 -9.55
CA PRO A 58 30.34 -34.05 -9.41
C PRO A 58 29.55 -32.99 -10.22
N SER A 59 28.84 -33.43 -11.26
CA SER A 59 27.89 -32.64 -12.06
C SER A 59 26.60 -32.27 -11.32
N ASP A 60 26.08 -33.16 -10.47
CA ASP A 60 24.84 -32.93 -9.73
C ASP A 60 25.00 -31.88 -8.65
N ILE A 61 26.18 -31.76 -8.04
CA ILE A 61 26.47 -30.69 -7.06
C ILE A 61 26.34 -29.31 -7.71
N ARG A 62 26.89 -29.13 -8.92
CA ARG A 62 26.78 -27.86 -9.67
C ARG A 62 25.36 -27.58 -10.13
N ARG A 63 24.65 -28.62 -10.58
CA ARG A 63 23.25 -28.51 -10.97
C ARG A 63 22.38 -28.09 -9.78
N LEU A 64 22.49 -28.80 -8.66
CA LEU A 64 21.79 -28.51 -7.42
C LEU A 64 22.14 -27.11 -6.87
N GLN A 65 23.41 -26.71 -6.94
CA GLN A 65 23.82 -25.35 -6.55
C GLN A 65 23.15 -24.29 -7.43
N THR A 66 23.06 -24.52 -8.73
CA THR A 66 22.39 -23.59 -9.66
C THR A 66 20.89 -23.55 -9.40
N GLU A 67 20.26 -24.69 -9.20
CA GLU A 67 18.84 -24.82 -8.84
C GLU A 67 18.55 -24.08 -7.53
N HIS A 68 19.34 -24.32 -6.47
CA HIS A 68 19.20 -23.66 -5.18
C HIS A 68 19.46 -22.15 -5.25
N THR A 69 20.49 -21.72 -5.98
CA THR A 69 20.78 -20.28 -6.15
C THR A 69 19.65 -19.58 -6.90
N THR A 70 19.12 -20.21 -7.94
CA THR A 70 18.01 -19.66 -8.73
C THR A 70 16.72 -19.65 -7.92
N ALA A 71 16.42 -20.73 -7.21
CA ALA A 71 15.27 -20.81 -6.32
C ALA A 71 15.36 -19.77 -5.20
N GLY A 72 16.51 -19.67 -4.51
CA GLY A 72 16.74 -18.69 -3.45
C GLY A 72 16.71 -17.24 -3.94
N TYR A 73 17.19 -16.94 -5.15
CA TYR A 73 17.04 -15.62 -5.73
C TYR A 73 15.56 -15.28 -6.01
N ARG A 74 14.81 -16.22 -6.59
CA ARG A 74 13.37 -16.03 -6.87
C ARG A 74 12.58 -15.85 -5.57
N GLU A 75 12.85 -16.68 -4.57
CA GLU A 75 12.25 -16.59 -3.25
C GLU A 75 12.61 -15.27 -2.56
N GLY A 76 13.88 -14.86 -2.61
CA GLY A 76 14.33 -13.58 -2.06
C GLY A 76 13.63 -12.37 -2.68
N ILE A 77 13.42 -12.37 -4.01
CA ILE A 77 12.66 -11.32 -4.69
C ILE A 77 11.18 -11.37 -4.30
N ALA A 78 10.58 -12.56 -4.19
CA ALA A 78 9.19 -12.70 -3.79
C ALA A 78 8.95 -12.18 -2.37
N VAL A 79 9.76 -12.63 -1.40
CA VAL A 79 9.69 -12.20 -0.01
C VAL A 79 9.95 -10.70 0.14
N SER A 80 10.95 -10.16 -0.58
CA SER A 80 11.25 -8.72 -0.52
C SER A 80 10.09 -7.86 -1.03
N LYS A 81 9.44 -8.29 -2.13
CA LYS A 81 8.27 -7.59 -2.67
C LYS A 81 7.10 -7.64 -1.71
N GLU A 82 6.77 -8.82 -1.18
CA GLU A 82 5.69 -8.98 -0.22
C GLU A 82 5.88 -8.12 1.03
N ASN A 83 7.08 -8.16 1.63
CA ASN A 83 7.41 -7.36 2.81
C ASN A 83 7.32 -5.85 2.53
N SER A 84 7.79 -5.39 1.37
CA SER A 84 7.74 -3.96 1.01
C SER A 84 6.32 -3.45 0.77
N ILE A 85 5.43 -4.28 0.20
CA ILE A 85 4.05 -3.90 -0.11
C ILE A 85 3.21 -3.78 1.16
N GLN A 86 3.36 -4.71 2.10
CA GLN A 86 2.60 -4.68 3.35
C GLN A 86 3.01 -3.50 4.23
N ALA A 87 4.31 -3.27 4.38
CA ALA A 87 4.81 -2.14 5.16
C ALA A 87 4.30 -0.80 4.60
N GLY A 88 4.39 -0.61 3.27
CA GLY A 88 3.86 0.60 2.64
C GLY A 88 2.34 0.76 2.76
N PHE A 89 1.59 -0.35 2.71
CA PHE A 89 0.15 -0.33 2.94
C PHE A 89 -0.19 0.06 4.38
N ASP A 90 0.48 -0.52 5.39
CA ASP A 90 0.22 -0.24 6.80
C ASP A 90 0.52 1.22 7.16
N GLU A 91 1.62 1.76 6.64
CA GLU A 91 1.98 3.18 6.76
C GLU A 91 0.94 4.09 6.07
N GLY A 92 0.59 3.80 4.82
CA GLY A 92 -0.40 4.56 4.09
C GLY A 92 -1.81 4.49 4.71
N PHE A 93 -2.20 3.32 5.22
CA PHE A 93 -3.49 3.09 5.87
C PHE A 93 -3.58 3.85 7.19
N SER A 94 -2.55 3.78 8.04
CA SER A 94 -2.54 4.47 9.32
C SER A 94 -2.55 5.99 9.15
N LEU A 95 -1.82 6.52 8.18
CA LEU A 95 -1.85 7.94 7.81
C LEU A 95 -3.20 8.35 7.21
N GLY A 96 -3.74 7.57 6.28
CA GLY A 96 -5.07 7.81 5.71
C GLY A 96 -6.16 7.78 6.77
N ALA A 97 -6.05 6.88 7.75
CA ALA A 97 -6.96 6.79 8.87
C ALA A 97 -6.86 7.99 9.81
N SER A 98 -5.67 8.54 10.08
CA SER A 98 -5.53 9.74 10.91
C SER A 98 -6.19 10.95 10.25
N VAL A 99 -5.95 11.16 8.94
CA VAL A 99 -6.57 12.24 8.15
C VAL A 99 -8.08 12.04 8.06
N GLY A 100 -8.53 10.83 7.74
CA GLY A 100 -9.94 10.47 7.64
C GLY A 100 -10.69 10.62 8.98
N MET A 101 -10.04 10.27 10.09
CA MET A 101 -10.59 10.46 11.43
C MET A 101 -10.82 11.95 11.72
N ARG A 102 -9.84 12.82 11.42
CA ARG A 102 -10.01 14.27 11.60
C ARG A 102 -11.13 14.84 10.74
N ALA A 103 -11.17 14.47 9.47
CA ALA A 103 -12.25 14.88 8.57
C ALA A 103 -13.63 14.41 9.07
N GLY A 104 -13.73 13.15 9.52
CA GLY A 104 -14.95 12.57 10.06
C GLY A 104 -15.41 13.26 11.35
N GLN A 105 -14.49 13.60 12.25
CA GLN A 105 -14.80 14.36 13.48
C GLN A 105 -15.39 15.73 13.15
N ILE A 106 -14.81 16.44 12.18
CA ILE A 106 -15.30 17.76 11.75
C ILE A 106 -16.69 17.64 11.12
N LEU A 107 -16.89 16.67 10.23
CA LEU A 107 -18.19 16.45 9.58
C LEU A 107 -19.27 16.07 10.61
N GLY A 108 -18.96 15.14 11.52
CA GLY A 108 -19.89 14.72 12.57
C GLY A 108 -20.26 15.86 13.52
N LEU A 109 -19.30 16.74 13.84
CA LEU A 109 -19.57 17.93 14.64
C LEU A 109 -20.51 18.90 13.90
N LEU A 110 -20.24 19.20 12.63
CA LEU A 110 -21.11 20.08 11.84
C LEU A 110 -22.51 19.48 11.62
N GLU A 111 -22.62 18.17 11.43
CA GLU A 111 -23.89 17.44 11.37
C GLU A 111 -24.67 17.55 12.69
N GLY A 112 -24.00 17.36 13.83
CA GLY A 112 -24.62 17.51 15.15
C GLY A 112 -25.12 18.94 15.40
N ILE A 113 -24.33 19.94 15.00
CA ILE A 113 -24.73 21.36 15.08
C ILE A 113 -25.95 21.62 14.18
N ASN A 114 -25.92 21.13 12.94
CA ASN A 114 -27.03 21.29 12.02
C ASN A 114 -28.33 20.72 12.60
N GLU A 115 -28.29 19.50 13.14
CA GLU A 115 -29.46 18.86 13.73
C GLU A 115 -29.98 19.62 14.96
N ALA A 116 -29.08 20.12 15.81
CA ALA A 116 -29.46 20.92 16.98
C ALA A 116 -30.12 22.26 16.58
N VAL A 117 -29.67 22.89 15.49
CA VAL A 117 -30.15 24.21 15.06
C VAL A 117 -31.44 24.14 14.24
N ARG A 118 -31.74 23.00 13.59
CA ARG A 118 -32.99 22.78 12.84
C ARG A 118 -34.26 23.11 13.64
N GLY A 119 -34.23 22.92 14.97
CA GLY A 119 -35.37 23.23 15.85
C GLY A 119 -35.43 24.67 16.38
N LEU A 120 -34.38 25.48 16.16
CA LEU A 120 -34.23 26.82 16.76
C LEU A 120 -34.55 27.93 15.77
N ASN A 121 -33.91 27.91 14.58
CA ASN A 121 -34.05 28.97 13.58
C ASN A 121 -33.78 28.45 12.16
N GLU A 122 -34.73 28.65 11.24
CA GLU A 122 -34.63 28.21 9.83
C GLU A 122 -33.50 28.92 9.06
N ALA A 123 -33.23 30.18 9.38
CA ALA A 123 -32.19 30.95 8.72
C ALA A 123 -30.78 30.44 9.07
N ASP A 124 -30.56 30.01 10.31
CA ASP A 124 -29.25 29.51 10.75
C ASP A 124 -29.09 28.03 10.37
N SER A 125 -30.17 27.25 10.41
CA SER A 125 -30.24 25.89 9.85
C SER A 125 -29.83 25.86 8.38
N SER A 126 -30.36 26.77 7.56
CA SER A 126 -30.01 26.85 6.14
C SER A 126 -28.53 27.16 5.91
N LYS A 127 -27.95 28.09 6.69
CA LYS A 127 -26.51 28.44 6.60
C LYS A 127 -25.62 27.26 6.98
N ILE A 128 -25.94 26.55 8.06
CA ILE A 128 -25.15 25.41 8.53
C ILE A 128 -25.28 24.25 7.54
N ALA A 129 -26.45 24.03 6.95
CA ALA A 129 -26.65 23.04 5.91
C ALA A 129 -25.79 23.32 4.67
N GLU A 130 -25.65 24.58 4.26
CA GLU A 130 -24.74 24.98 3.17
C GLU A 130 -23.27 24.74 3.54
N LEU A 131 -22.87 25.11 4.75
CA LEU A 131 -21.51 24.85 5.25
C LEU A 131 -21.19 23.35 5.30
N LEU A 132 -22.13 22.53 5.76
CA LEU A 132 -22.00 21.07 5.81
C LEU A 132 -21.86 20.50 4.40
N LYS A 133 -22.66 20.97 3.44
CA LYS A 133 -22.54 20.54 2.04
C LYS A 133 -21.14 20.85 1.49
N GLN A 134 -20.63 22.06 1.70
CA GLN A 134 -19.29 22.46 1.28
C GLN A 134 -18.20 21.62 1.99
N ALA A 135 -18.35 21.38 3.29
CA ALA A 135 -17.43 20.55 4.06
C ALA A 135 -17.39 19.12 3.51
N ARG A 136 -18.54 18.55 3.15
CA ARG A 136 -18.64 17.20 2.58
C ARG A 136 -17.98 17.08 1.22
N GLU A 137 -18.08 18.11 0.39
CA GLU A 137 -17.43 18.16 -0.92
C GLU A 137 -15.91 18.30 -0.76
N GLU A 138 -15.44 19.26 0.05
CA GLU A 138 -14.01 19.53 0.24
C GLU A 138 -13.28 18.44 1.06
N LEU A 139 -13.89 17.93 2.14
CA LEU A 139 -13.34 16.86 3.00
C LEU A 139 -13.67 15.46 2.47
N SER A 140 -14.16 15.35 1.24
CA SER A 140 -14.30 14.05 0.59
C SER A 140 -12.93 13.40 0.37
N THR A 141 -12.89 12.08 0.18
CA THR A 141 -11.63 11.38 -0.16
C THR A 141 -10.98 11.94 -1.42
N GLN A 142 -11.80 12.40 -2.38
CA GLN A 142 -11.34 13.04 -3.61
C GLN A 142 -10.73 14.42 -3.37
N GLY A 143 -11.16 15.17 -2.35
CA GLY A 143 -10.60 16.48 -2.00
C GLY A 143 -9.41 16.42 -1.05
N LEU A 144 -9.36 15.41 -0.17
CA LEU A 144 -8.27 15.22 0.79
C LEU A 144 -7.04 14.56 0.16
N PHE A 145 -7.23 13.61 -0.75
CA PHE A 145 -6.14 12.83 -1.35
C PHE A 145 -5.85 13.28 -2.77
N THR A 146 -5.71 14.59 -2.97
CA THR A 146 -5.37 15.15 -4.27
C THR A 146 -3.86 15.22 -4.49
N PRO A 147 -3.40 15.19 -5.76
CA PRO A 147 -1.98 15.32 -6.08
C PRO A 147 -1.41 16.70 -5.73
N GLU A 148 -2.22 17.69 -5.35
CA GLU A 148 -1.71 18.96 -4.83
C GLU A 148 -1.09 18.80 -3.42
N TYR A 149 -1.66 17.95 -2.59
CA TYR A 149 -1.20 17.73 -1.21
C TYR A 149 -0.29 16.51 -1.06
N TRP A 150 -0.41 15.55 -1.98
CA TRP A 150 0.30 14.27 -1.93
C TRP A 150 1.18 14.06 -3.16
N SER A 151 2.33 13.43 -2.96
CA SER A 151 3.23 12.97 -4.01
C SER A 151 2.91 11.53 -4.43
N GLU A 152 3.37 11.10 -5.60
CA GLU A 152 3.21 9.72 -6.10
C GLU A 152 3.85 8.69 -5.15
N ASP A 153 4.86 9.10 -4.39
CA ASP A 153 5.55 8.28 -3.39
C ASP A 153 4.78 8.16 -2.05
N GLY A 154 3.59 8.76 -1.92
CA GLY A 154 2.79 8.75 -0.67
C GLY A 154 3.20 9.78 0.37
N ASN A 155 4.24 10.59 0.09
CA ASN A 155 4.68 11.67 0.97
C ASN A 155 3.82 12.94 0.81
N TRP A 156 3.64 13.70 1.90
CA TRP A 156 2.93 14.97 1.91
C TRP A 156 3.81 16.13 1.41
N LYS A 157 3.17 17.14 0.78
CA LYS A 157 3.84 18.32 0.18
C LYS A 157 3.79 19.59 1.04
N TYR A 158 3.06 19.56 2.15
CA TYR A 158 2.83 20.72 3.01
C TYR A 158 3.70 20.69 4.27
N GLU A 159 3.87 21.85 4.91
CA GLU A 159 4.67 21.97 6.12
C GLU A 159 3.88 21.50 7.35
N VAL A 160 4.49 20.60 8.12
CA VAL A 160 3.93 20.04 9.35
C VAL A 160 4.71 20.59 10.54
N THR A 161 4.04 21.36 11.40
CA THR A 161 4.61 21.85 12.64
C THR A 161 4.32 20.85 13.75
N THR A 162 5.34 20.26 14.37
CA THR A 162 5.13 19.36 15.51
C THR A 162 4.65 20.17 16.72
N ALA A 163 3.53 19.75 17.32
CA ALA A 163 2.92 20.49 18.43
C ALA A 163 3.71 20.39 19.75
N THR A 164 4.65 19.42 19.86
CA THR A 164 5.20 18.99 21.16
C THR A 164 6.74 19.05 21.25
N GLY A 165 7.45 19.58 20.24
CA GLY A 165 8.91 19.62 20.29
C GLY A 165 9.58 18.24 20.29
N SER A 166 8.83 17.19 19.91
CA SER A 166 9.39 15.91 19.51
C SER A 166 10.12 16.07 18.19
N GLU A 167 11.28 15.43 18.05
CA GLU A 167 12.03 15.40 16.79
C GLU A 167 11.27 14.62 15.71
N ASP A 168 10.38 13.71 16.11
CA ASP A 168 9.57 12.88 15.21
C ASP A 168 8.18 13.47 14.97
N VAL A 169 7.80 13.53 13.69
CA VAL A 169 6.47 13.92 13.22
C VAL A 169 5.53 12.73 13.36
N VAL A 170 4.42 12.90 14.09
CA VAL A 170 3.40 11.85 14.22
C VAL A 170 2.34 12.02 13.13
N PHE A 171 1.70 10.92 12.69
CA PHE A 171 0.61 10.99 11.69
C PHE A 171 -0.59 11.85 12.10
N SER A 172 -0.80 12.07 13.41
CA SER A 172 -1.78 13.04 13.90
C SER A 172 -1.40 14.47 13.54
N ASP A 173 -0.12 14.83 13.66
CA ASP A 173 0.38 16.16 13.33
C ASP A 173 0.25 16.42 11.83
N VAL A 174 0.52 15.39 11.00
CA VAL A 174 0.32 15.46 9.54
C VAL A 174 -1.15 15.72 9.22
N ALA A 175 -2.07 14.99 9.87
CA ALA A 175 -3.50 15.19 9.67
C ALA A 175 -3.96 16.60 10.08
N ASP A 176 -3.46 17.12 11.20
CA ASP A 176 -3.80 18.46 11.71
C ASP A 176 -3.19 19.58 10.85
N ALA A 177 -2.05 19.31 10.20
CA ALA A 177 -1.40 20.23 9.28
C ALA A 177 -2.04 20.25 7.87
N HIS A 178 -2.88 19.27 7.52
CA HIS A 178 -3.50 19.21 6.20
C HIS A 178 -4.31 20.49 5.90
N PRO A 179 -4.08 21.18 4.76
CA PRO A 179 -4.65 22.52 4.52
C PRO A 179 -6.18 22.59 4.62
N LEU A 180 -6.89 21.60 4.05
CA LEU A 180 -8.35 21.52 4.15
C LEU A 180 -8.82 21.21 5.58
N VAL A 181 -8.22 20.23 6.26
CA VAL A 181 -8.55 19.89 7.65
C VAL A 181 -8.35 21.12 8.54
N ARG A 182 -7.23 21.83 8.41
CA ARG A 182 -6.93 23.05 9.17
C ARG A 182 -7.94 24.18 8.90
N LYS A 183 -8.34 24.37 7.63
CA LYS A 183 -9.37 25.36 7.25
C LYS A 183 -10.70 25.02 7.95
N TRP A 184 -11.15 23.77 7.80
CA TRP A 184 -12.45 23.35 8.33
C TRP A 184 -12.47 23.21 9.86
N THR A 185 -11.34 22.89 10.48
CA THR A 185 -11.19 22.90 11.94
C THR A 185 -11.46 24.31 12.49
N LYS A 186 -10.90 25.36 11.88
CA LYS A 186 -11.19 26.75 12.28
C LYS A 186 -12.66 27.10 12.15
N ILE A 187 -13.29 26.74 11.02
CA ILE A 187 -14.71 27.00 10.79
C ILE A 187 -15.57 26.25 11.83
N ALA A 188 -15.23 24.99 12.12
CA ALA A 188 -15.92 24.19 13.12
C ALA A 188 -15.75 24.77 14.54
N ASP A 189 -14.56 25.22 14.90
CA ASP A 189 -14.27 25.88 16.18
C ASP A 189 -15.06 27.18 16.34
N GLU A 190 -15.21 27.97 15.27
CA GLU A 190 -16.06 29.18 15.25
C GLU A 190 -17.54 28.83 15.50
N GLN A 191 -18.05 27.75 14.91
CA GLN A 191 -19.41 27.29 15.16
C GLN A 191 -19.57 26.80 16.61
N VAL A 192 -18.62 26.01 17.12
CA VAL A 192 -18.60 25.56 18.52
C VAL A 192 -18.64 26.74 19.49
N ALA A 193 -17.84 27.79 19.23
CA ALA A 193 -17.82 29.00 20.05
C ALA A 193 -19.15 29.76 19.99
N THR A 194 -19.75 29.85 18.80
CA THR A 194 -21.04 30.52 18.58
C THR A 194 -22.16 29.84 19.36
N TRP A 195 -22.21 28.51 19.33
CA TRP A 195 -23.23 27.70 19.98
C TRP A 195 -22.86 27.29 21.42
N LYS A 196 -21.69 27.72 21.92
CA LYS A 196 -21.14 27.39 23.25
C LYS A 196 -21.16 25.90 23.55
N ILE A 197 -20.77 25.10 22.57
CA ILE A 197 -20.77 23.64 22.70
C ILE A 197 -19.58 23.23 23.57
N ASP A 198 -19.86 22.45 24.61
CA ASP A 198 -18.81 21.91 25.45
C ASP A 198 -18.21 20.66 24.79
N ARG A 199 -16.98 20.80 24.30
CA ARG A 199 -16.25 19.70 23.63
C ARG A 199 -15.77 18.65 24.61
N SER A 200 -15.63 18.98 25.90
CA SER A 200 -15.15 18.02 26.91
C SER A 200 -16.07 16.80 27.05
N ILE A 201 -17.36 16.97 26.75
CA ILE A 201 -18.36 15.90 26.76
C ILE A 201 -18.06 14.84 25.67
N LEU A 202 -17.44 15.23 24.55
CA LEU A 202 -17.06 14.27 23.50
C LEU A 202 -15.74 13.55 23.81
N ASP A 203 -14.89 14.12 24.66
CA ASP A 203 -13.58 13.56 25.00
C ASP A 203 -13.66 12.54 26.16
N ASP A 204 -14.78 12.46 26.88
CA ASP A 204 -15.04 11.43 27.88
C ASP A 204 -15.20 10.06 27.19
N GLU A 205 -14.18 9.22 27.34
CA GLU A 205 -14.01 7.84 26.85
C GLU A 205 -15.23 6.92 27.08
N THR A 206 -16.31 7.12 26.32
CA THR A 206 -17.46 6.18 26.25
C THR A 206 -17.40 5.29 25.02
N GLY A 207 -16.29 5.32 24.28
CA GLY A 207 -15.85 4.17 23.53
C GLY A 207 -15.07 3.28 24.50
N VAL A 208 -15.67 2.18 24.97
CA VAL A 208 -14.86 1.01 25.36
C VAL A 208 -14.02 0.73 24.12
N ARG A 209 -12.76 1.18 24.11
CA ARG A 209 -11.75 0.63 23.24
C ARG A 209 -11.86 -0.85 23.53
N LEU A 210 -12.35 -1.62 22.56
CA LEU A 210 -12.19 -3.06 22.61
C LEU A 210 -10.67 -3.22 22.63
N GLU A 211 -10.10 -3.24 23.84
CA GLU A 211 -8.84 -3.86 24.17
C GLU A 211 -9.02 -5.28 23.64
N ARG A 212 -8.74 -5.43 22.34
CA ARG A 212 -8.38 -6.72 21.82
C ARG A 212 -7.02 -6.93 22.49
N ASP A 213 -7.03 -7.69 23.58
CA ASP A 213 -5.87 -8.26 24.25
C ASP A 213 -5.11 -9.20 23.29
N GLU A 214 -4.69 -8.68 22.15
CA GLU A 214 -3.65 -9.23 21.31
C GLU A 214 -2.62 -8.12 21.20
N PRO A 215 -1.47 -8.23 21.88
CA PRO A 215 -0.41 -7.29 21.63
C PRO A 215 -0.05 -7.41 20.16
N LEU A 216 -0.38 -6.38 19.36
CA LEU A 216 0.29 -6.13 18.10
C LEU A 216 1.77 -6.12 18.46
N GLY A 217 2.46 -7.20 18.11
CA GLY A 217 3.84 -7.41 18.47
C GLY A 217 4.63 -6.19 18.08
N SER A 218 5.04 -5.40 19.07
CA SER A 218 6.18 -4.53 18.94
C SER A 218 7.29 -5.43 18.41
N GLY A 219 7.66 -5.22 17.14
CA GLY A 219 8.74 -5.92 16.46
C GLY A 219 10.09 -5.55 17.05
N ALA A 220 10.27 -5.74 18.36
CA ALA A 220 11.58 -5.95 18.93
C ALA A 220 12.07 -7.29 18.39
N ALA A 221 13.14 -7.24 17.60
CA ALA A 221 13.78 -8.40 17.00
C ALA A 221 13.92 -9.55 18.01
N PRO A 222 13.52 -10.79 17.67
CA PRO A 222 13.83 -11.92 18.52
C PRO A 222 15.36 -12.06 18.59
N THR A 223 15.91 -11.77 19.76
CA THR A 223 17.31 -12.05 20.09
C THR A 223 17.54 -13.53 19.84
N ALA A 224 18.48 -13.83 18.93
CA ALA A 224 18.83 -15.16 18.50
C ALA A 224 19.10 -16.06 19.71
N LYS A 225 18.22 -17.02 19.96
CA LYS A 225 18.52 -18.12 20.88
C LYS A 225 19.62 -18.95 20.23
N LYS A 226 20.73 -19.02 20.96
CA LYS A 226 21.95 -19.83 20.76
C LYS A 226 21.70 -21.10 19.93
N PRO A 227 22.56 -21.42 18.94
CA PRO A 227 22.37 -22.62 18.11
C PRO A 227 22.44 -23.89 18.98
N LEU A 228 21.52 -24.81 18.71
CA LEU A 228 21.53 -26.18 19.24
C LEU A 228 22.80 -26.89 18.75
N ASP A 229 23.66 -27.30 19.68
CA ASP A 229 24.70 -28.30 19.41
C ASP A 229 24.01 -29.64 19.13
N TRP A 230 24.32 -30.23 17.97
CA TRP A 230 24.09 -31.64 17.66
C TRP A 230 25.44 -32.36 17.69
#